data_AF-A0A2N7VB09-F1
#
_entry.id   AF-A0A2N7VB09-F1
#
_cell.length_a   1.000
_cell.length_b   1.000
_cell.length_c   1.000
_cell.angle_alpha   90.00
_cell.angle_beta   90.00
_cell.angle_gamma   90.00
#
_symmetry.space_group_name_H-M   'P 1'
#
loop_
_entity.id
_entity.type
_entity.pdbx_description
1 polymer ?
#
loop_
_entity_poly.entity_id
_entity_poly.type
_entity_poly.pdbx_seq_one_letter_code
_entity_poly.pdbx_strand_id
1 'polypeptide(L)'
;MTPGETEGDGRWRPLRSVPIKQAGFGKNDTLLDYPLRSHPAYQSLAEYFGFQEKFDFADVDLAAMLDTAGSCRRVTLHVVLKEGHGNPHAGRLLESLSTTHFRLFATPVVNLFRQRGEPIRVTHQEIAYPVVADATHASAYDVSSVDSVLLVRQTQEQDQIIELRPFYAQRYGDESLVGQYWFASRNEGVASLSPGYETEIAVVDANFDPMAAQTDTLSLNLTCTNRDLPSRLAIGLAGGDLFVQDGIDGAPAPVISMLRRPTQTLRFERKDELQLRLASHMVLDHVSVADLHLAALKTILVLYDQRHSAVSARQIDGIVGVESRDAVVELPGNPFPTEVQGIELRLTIDERHFVGASIATFVGAIDTFLAYHVLINSFVQLIVVSRHTGEEIMRCKPRSSDLVLA
;
A
#
# COMPACT_ATOMS: atom_id res chain seq x y z
N MET A 1 -28.22 14.05 6.35
CA MET A 1 -29.10 13.66 5.22
C MET A 1 -28.65 14.46 4.03
N THR A 2 -28.13 13.78 3.00
CA THR A 2 -27.75 14.39 1.72
C THR A 2 -28.93 14.24 0.76
N PRO A 3 -29.55 15.34 0.29
CA PRO A 3 -30.63 15.26 -0.68
C PRO A 3 -30.11 15.05 -2.11
N GLY A 4 -30.80 14.22 -2.89
CA GLY A 4 -30.63 14.09 -4.33
C GLY A 4 -31.70 14.87 -5.09
N GLU A 5 -31.34 15.44 -6.24
CA GLU A 5 -32.26 16.14 -7.13
C GLU A 5 -32.21 15.54 -8.54
N THR A 6 -33.39 15.29 -9.11
CA THR A 6 -33.59 14.89 -10.50
C THR A 6 -34.12 16.07 -11.31
N GLU A 7 -33.43 16.39 -12.41
CA GLU A 7 -33.91 17.30 -13.46
C GLU A 7 -34.42 18.70 -13.02
N GLY A 8 -33.68 19.40 -12.15
CA GLY A 8 -33.88 20.85 -11.95
C GLY A 8 -35.27 21.26 -11.44
N ASP A 9 -36.04 20.31 -10.92
CA ASP A 9 -37.38 20.51 -10.35
C ASP A 9 -37.32 21.21 -8.98
N GLY A 10 -36.11 21.51 -8.47
CA GLY A 10 -35.88 22.18 -7.18
C GLY A 10 -36.29 21.34 -5.97
N ARG A 11 -36.71 20.08 -6.17
CA ARG A 11 -37.21 19.19 -5.12
C ARG A 11 -36.12 18.24 -4.63
N TRP A 12 -35.76 18.42 -3.36
CA TRP A 12 -34.73 17.67 -2.66
C TRP A 12 -35.32 16.36 -2.14
N ARG A 13 -34.82 15.21 -2.61
CA ARG A 13 -35.21 13.88 -2.12
C ARG A 13 -34.16 13.37 -1.13
N PRO A 14 -34.49 13.10 0.13
CA PRO A 14 -33.50 12.57 1.08
C PRO A 14 -33.08 11.16 0.69
N LEU A 15 -31.77 10.91 0.66
CA LEU A 15 -31.23 9.56 0.56
C LEU A 15 -31.30 8.84 1.91
N ARG A 16 -31.54 7.51 1.88
CA ARG A 16 -31.64 6.66 3.08
C ARG A 16 -30.33 6.60 3.88
N SER A 17 -29.21 6.67 3.18
CA SER A 17 -27.86 6.67 3.73
C SER A 17 -27.01 7.71 2.98
N VAL A 18 -25.86 8.06 3.55
CA VAL A 18 -24.86 8.88 2.84
C VAL A 18 -24.21 7.97 1.78
N PRO A 19 -24.33 8.29 0.48
CA PRO A 19 -23.84 7.42 -0.60
C PRO A 19 -22.34 7.61 -0.86
N ILE A 20 -21.61 8.28 0.03
CA ILE A 20 -20.19 8.62 -0.15
C ILE A 20 -19.37 7.83 0.86
N LYS A 21 -18.35 7.15 0.37
CA LYS A 21 -17.38 6.41 1.20
C LYS A 21 -15.96 6.76 0.78
N GLN A 22 -15.05 6.85 1.74
CA GLN A 22 -13.62 6.98 1.43
C GLN A 22 -13.11 5.69 0.78
N ALA A 23 -12.38 5.83 -0.33
CA ALA A 23 -11.72 4.74 -1.03
C ALA A 23 -10.24 4.65 -0.62
N GLY A 24 -9.57 3.54 -0.96
CA GLY A 24 -8.12 3.37 -0.77
C GLY A 24 -7.70 2.39 0.33
N PHE A 25 -8.63 1.96 1.19
CA PHE A 25 -8.39 0.99 2.28
C PHE A 25 -8.91 -0.42 1.95
N GLY A 26 -9.53 -0.63 0.78
CA GLY A 26 -9.99 -1.94 0.36
C GLY A 26 -8.85 -2.86 -0.06
N LYS A 27 -9.06 -4.18 0.00
CA LYS A 27 -8.11 -5.19 -0.46
C LYS A 27 -7.71 -5.01 -1.93
N ASN A 28 -8.66 -4.58 -2.76
CA ASN A 28 -8.45 -4.33 -4.19
C ASN A 28 -7.85 -2.95 -4.50
N ASP A 29 -7.69 -2.10 -3.48
CA ASP A 29 -7.13 -0.75 -3.64
C ASP A 29 -5.62 -0.75 -3.38
N THR A 30 -5.01 -1.91 -3.13
CA THR A 30 -3.59 -2.05 -2.79
C THR A 30 -2.69 -1.63 -3.96
N LEU A 31 -1.67 -0.81 -3.69
CA LEU A 31 -0.76 -0.30 -4.73
C LEU A 31 0.42 -1.21 -5.00
N LEU A 32 0.81 -2.00 -4.00
CA LEU A 32 1.97 -2.87 -4.05
C LEU A 32 1.54 -4.31 -3.82
N ASP A 33 2.11 -5.21 -4.62
CA ASP A 33 1.98 -6.64 -4.43
C ASP A 33 2.76 -7.05 -3.17
N TYR A 34 2.07 -7.09 -2.04
CA TYR A 34 2.66 -7.56 -0.80
C TYR A 34 2.82 -9.08 -0.84
N PRO A 35 4.00 -9.65 -0.49
CA PRO A 35 4.17 -11.09 -0.42
C PRO A 35 3.17 -11.70 0.55
N LEU A 36 2.58 -12.85 0.20
CA LEU A 36 1.61 -13.61 1.02
C LEU A 36 2.07 -13.90 2.46
N ARG A 37 3.38 -13.82 2.71
CA ARG A 37 4.01 -14.10 4.02
C ARG A 37 4.14 -12.86 4.90
N SER A 38 3.77 -11.69 4.39
CA SER A 38 3.85 -10.43 5.12
C SER A 38 2.52 -10.14 5.82
N HIS A 39 2.58 -9.56 7.02
CA HIS A 39 1.38 -9.21 7.77
C HIS A 39 0.67 -7.98 7.14
N PRO A 40 -0.61 -8.08 6.72
CA PRO A 40 -1.30 -7.02 5.97
C PRO A 40 -1.46 -5.69 6.73
N ALA A 41 -1.46 -5.70 8.06
CA ALA A 41 -1.63 -4.50 8.89
C ALA A 41 -0.71 -3.35 8.49
N TYR A 42 0.54 -3.71 8.21
CA TYR A 42 1.63 -2.76 7.99
C TYR A 42 1.60 -2.11 6.61
N GLN A 43 0.89 -2.71 5.66
CA GLN A 43 0.72 -2.16 4.32
C GLN A 43 -0.02 -0.82 4.38
N SER A 44 -1.08 -0.73 5.18
CA SER A 44 -1.87 0.51 5.32
C SER A 44 -1.03 1.69 5.82
N LEU A 45 -0.14 1.46 6.79
CA LEU A 45 0.77 2.46 7.32
C LEU A 45 1.84 2.83 6.28
N ALA A 46 2.44 1.84 5.62
CA ALA A 46 3.45 2.06 4.59
C ALA A 46 2.88 2.88 3.41
N GLU A 47 1.66 2.59 2.97
CA GLU A 47 0.99 3.35 1.92
C GLU A 47 0.58 4.75 2.39
N TYR A 48 0.13 4.90 3.64
CA TYR A 48 -0.20 6.20 4.21
C TYR A 48 1.02 7.12 4.27
N PHE A 49 2.12 6.70 4.88
CA PHE A 49 3.33 7.54 4.94
C PHE A 49 4.07 7.60 3.60
N GLY A 50 3.88 6.59 2.76
CA GLY A 50 4.53 6.45 1.47
C GLY A 50 3.87 7.24 0.35
N PHE A 51 2.54 7.37 0.30
CA PHE A 51 1.78 8.05 -0.76
C PHE A 51 0.34 8.39 -0.32
N GLN A 52 0.19 9.47 0.47
CA GLN A 52 -1.10 9.89 1.05
C GLN A 52 -2.19 10.15 0.01
N GLU A 53 -1.83 10.64 -1.18
CA GLU A 53 -2.76 10.96 -2.26
C GLU A 53 -3.57 9.75 -2.75
N LYS A 54 -3.12 8.52 -2.47
CA LYS A 54 -3.91 7.31 -2.67
C LYS A 54 -5.30 7.39 -2.02
N PHE A 55 -5.41 8.09 -0.90
CA PHE A 55 -6.63 8.16 -0.09
C PHE A 55 -7.48 9.41 -0.36
N ASP A 56 -7.13 10.21 -1.37
CA ASP A 56 -7.89 11.38 -1.82
C ASP A 56 -9.04 11.00 -2.77
N PHE A 57 -9.44 9.72 -2.76
CA PHE A 57 -10.54 9.17 -3.57
C PHE A 57 -11.78 8.91 -2.71
N ALA A 58 -12.95 9.15 -3.30
CA ALA A 58 -14.24 8.90 -2.69
C ALA A 58 -15.15 8.14 -3.66
N ASP A 59 -15.69 7.02 -3.20
CA ASP A 59 -16.68 6.24 -3.92
C ASP A 59 -18.07 6.84 -3.70
N VAL A 60 -18.83 6.96 -4.78
CA VAL A 60 -20.22 7.42 -4.75
C VAL A 60 -21.13 6.28 -5.22
N ASP A 61 -22.03 5.83 -4.35
CA ASP A 61 -23.02 4.79 -4.64
C ASP A 61 -24.11 5.35 -5.56
N LEU A 62 -23.88 5.20 -6.87
CA LEU A 62 -24.83 5.60 -7.90
C LEU A 62 -26.10 4.74 -7.89
N ALA A 63 -26.04 3.48 -7.44
CA ALA A 63 -27.22 2.62 -7.40
C ALA A 63 -28.22 3.15 -6.36
N ALA A 64 -27.75 3.47 -5.15
CA ALA A 64 -28.57 4.08 -4.11
C ALA A 64 -29.18 5.42 -4.55
N MET A 65 -28.42 6.21 -5.34
CA MET A 65 -28.91 7.46 -5.92
C MET A 65 -30.00 7.21 -6.98
N LEU A 66 -29.78 6.26 -7.89
CA LEU A 66 -30.71 5.92 -8.98
C LEU A 66 -32.00 5.28 -8.46
N ASP A 67 -31.95 4.50 -7.39
CA ASP A 67 -33.15 3.94 -6.74
C ASP A 67 -34.10 5.03 -6.23
N THR A 68 -33.55 6.16 -5.79
CA THR A 68 -34.32 7.30 -5.27
C THR A 68 -34.75 8.26 -6.38
N ALA A 69 -33.88 8.45 -7.38
CA ALA A 69 -34.06 9.36 -8.49
C ALA A 69 -34.98 8.79 -9.59
N GLY A 70 -34.88 7.49 -9.88
CA GLY A 70 -35.40 6.88 -11.09
C GLY A 70 -34.48 7.11 -12.31
N SER A 71 -34.95 6.70 -13.49
CA SER A 71 -34.23 6.90 -14.75
C SER A 71 -34.07 8.38 -15.06
N CYS A 72 -32.83 8.85 -15.21
CA CYS A 72 -32.52 10.25 -15.45
C CYS A 72 -31.20 10.40 -16.22
N ARG A 73 -31.03 11.52 -16.94
CA ARG A 73 -29.79 11.85 -17.66
C ARG A 73 -28.79 12.65 -16.83
N ARG A 74 -29.26 13.25 -15.73
CA ARG A 74 -28.46 14.07 -14.82
C ARG A 74 -29.01 13.93 -13.39
N VAL A 75 -28.12 13.69 -12.45
CA VAL A 75 -28.41 13.70 -11.01
C VAL A 75 -27.49 14.72 -10.34
N THR A 76 -28.03 15.48 -9.41
CA THR A 76 -27.26 16.37 -8.55
C THR A 76 -27.29 15.84 -7.13
N LEU A 77 -26.12 15.57 -6.55
CA LEU A 77 -25.98 15.20 -5.14
C LEU A 77 -25.65 16.45 -4.33
N HIS A 78 -26.54 16.81 -3.41
CA HIS A 78 -26.30 17.92 -2.48
C HIS A 78 -25.67 17.36 -1.20
N VAL A 79 -24.41 17.72 -0.94
CA VAL A 79 -23.69 17.31 0.27
C VAL A 79 -23.80 18.40 1.32
N VAL A 80 -24.72 18.21 2.27
CA VAL A 80 -24.89 19.14 3.39
C VAL A 80 -23.89 18.78 4.48
N LEU A 81 -22.91 19.65 4.67
CA LEU A 81 -21.93 19.54 5.75
C LEU A 81 -22.48 20.25 6.98
N LYS A 82 -22.50 19.57 8.13
CA LYS A 82 -22.67 20.26 9.41
C LYS A 82 -21.42 21.10 9.65
N GLU A 83 -21.56 22.29 10.21
CA GLU A 83 -20.40 23.08 10.65
C GLU A 83 -19.52 22.18 11.52
N GLY A 84 -18.29 21.93 11.05
CA GLY A 84 -17.37 21.06 11.75
C GLY A 84 -17.00 21.70 13.08
N HIS A 85 -17.20 20.95 14.17
CA HIS A 85 -16.65 21.30 15.47
C HIS A 85 -15.15 21.61 15.29
N GLY A 86 -14.74 22.86 15.54
CA GLY A 86 -13.33 23.25 15.56
C GLY A 86 -12.70 23.83 14.27
N ASN A 87 -13.44 24.05 13.17
CA ASN A 87 -12.85 24.71 11.98
C ASN A 87 -13.65 25.94 11.49
N PRO A 88 -13.42 27.14 12.07
CA PRO A 88 -14.03 28.40 11.62
C PRO A 88 -13.60 28.82 10.20
N HIS A 89 -12.70 28.07 9.55
CA HIS A 89 -12.27 28.29 8.15
C HIS A 89 -12.95 27.33 7.17
N ALA A 90 -13.77 26.38 7.62
CA ALA A 90 -14.43 25.41 6.75
C ALA A 90 -15.29 26.10 5.68
N GLY A 91 -16.07 27.13 6.04
CA GLY A 91 -16.87 27.89 5.07
C GLY A 91 -16.04 28.51 3.94
N ARG A 92 -14.90 29.14 4.28
CA ARG A 92 -13.97 29.72 3.29
C ARG A 92 -13.32 28.68 2.38
N LEU A 93 -13.01 27.50 2.92
CA LEU A 93 -12.51 26.39 2.11
C LEU A 93 -13.56 25.90 1.12
N LEU A 94 -14.82 25.80 1.56
CA LEU A 94 -15.93 25.41 0.69
C LEU A 94 -16.19 26.43 -0.41
N GLU A 95 -16.04 27.73 -0.13
CA GLU A 95 -16.13 28.79 -1.15
C GLU A 95 -15.07 28.67 -2.25
N SER A 96 -13.89 28.12 -1.93
CA SER A 96 -12.82 27.91 -2.91
C SER A 96 -13.01 26.67 -3.80
N LEU A 97 -13.96 25.78 -3.45
CA LEU A 97 -14.21 24.56 -4.22
C LEU A 97 -14.79 24.89 -5.59
N SER A 98 -14.33 24.13 -6.58
CA SER A 98 -14.72 24.32 -7.98
C SER A 98 -14.61 23.00 -8.74
N THR A 99 -15.06 22.99 -9.99
CA THR A 99 -14.97 21.81 -10.88
C THR A 99 -13.55 21.37 -11.19
N THR A 100 -12.52 22.20 -10.91
CA THR A 100 -11.11 21.78 -11.08
C THR A 100 -10.60 20.91 -9.95
N HIS A 101 -11.27 20.91 -8.79
CA HIS A 101 -10.90 20.12 -7.62
C HIS A 101 -11.43 18.69 -7.65
N PHE A 102 -12.36 18.40 -8.56
CA PHE A 102 -12.90 17.06 -8.77
C PHE A 102 -12.49 16.55 -10.14
N ARG A 103 -11.99 15.31 -10.17
CA ARG A 103 -11.57 14.61 -11.38
C ARG A 103 -12.14 13.21 -11.35
N LEU A 104 -12.76 12.82 -12.46
CA LEU A 104 -13.19 11.45 -12.73
C LEU A 104 -12.14 10.79 -13.63
N PHE A 105 -12.15 9.45 -13.69
CA PHE A 105 -11.22 8.67 -14.53
C PHE A 105 -9.74 8.88 -14.17
N ALA A 106 -9.47 9.10 -12.89
CA ALA A 106 -8.12 9.14 -12.35
C ALA A 106 -7.87 7.86 -11.55
N THR A 107 -6.65 7.35 -11.60
CA THR A 107 -6.21 6.21 -10.78
C THR A 107 -4.75 6.44 -10.36
N PRO A 108 -4.37 6.10 -9.12
CA PRO A 108 -2.96 6.04 -8.77
C PRO A 108 -2.26 4.96 -9.60
N VAL A 109 -1.00 5.19 -9.94
CA VAL A 109 -0.17 4.25 -10.69
C VAL A 109 1.20 4.13 -10.02
N VAL A 110 1.77 2.93 -10.05
CA VAL A 110 3.12 2.64 -9.53
C VAL A 110 4.01 2.25 -10.71
N ASN A 111 5.25 2.71 -10.70
CA ASN A 111 6.22 2.34 -11.74
C ASN A 111 6.84 0.97 -11.46
N LEU A 112 6.08 -0.10 -11.76
CA LEU A 112 6.54 -1.48 -11.72
C LEU A 112 6.17 -2.16 -13.03
N PHE A 113 7.12 -2.88 -13.63
CA PHE A 113 6.92 -3.59 -14.88
C PHE A 113 7.75 -4.87 -14.91
N ARG A 114 7.24 -5.87 -15.63
CA ARG A 114 7.93 -7.15 -15.81
C ARG A 114 8.87 -7.06 -17.00
N GLN A 115 10.09 -7.56 -16.83
CA GLN A 115 11.11 -7.62 -17.86
C GLN A 115 11.98 -8.88 -17.67
N ARG A 116 12.56 -9.39 -18.77
CA ARG A 116 13.59 -10.43 -18.68
C ARG A 116 14.93 -9.80 -18.30
N GLY A 117 15.61 -10.40 -17.34
CA GLY A 117 16.97 -10.00 -16.99
C GLY A 117 17.99 -10.45 -18.04
N GLU A 118 19.17 -9.83 -18.01
CA GLU A 118 20.33 -10.28 -18.78
C GLU A 118 20.71 -11.70 -18.36
N PRO A 119 21.03 -12.60 -19.32
CA PRO A 119 21.39 -13.97 -19.02
C PRO A 119 22.73 -14.01 -18.26
N ILE A 120 22.76 -14.75 -17.16
CA ILE A 120 23.94 -14.86 -16.30
C ILE A 120 24.63 -16.19 -16.57
N ARG A 121 25.88 -16.16 -17.04
CA ARG A 121 26.69 -17.37 -17.14
C ARG A 121 27.27 -17.72 -15.77
N VAL A 122 26.93 -18.90 -15.25
CA VAL A 122 27.41 -19.39 -13.95
C VAL A 122 28.73 -20.12 -14.16
N THR A 123 29.82 -19.57 -13.63
CA THR A 123 31.17 -20.17 -13.73
C THR A 123 31.55 -20.98 -12.50
N HIS A 124 30.77 -20.85 -11.41
CA HIS A 124 31.06 -21.40 -10.08
C HIS A 124 32.38 -20.90 -9.47
N GLN A 125 32.93 -19.79 -9.98
CA GLN A 125 34.13 -19.12 -9.46
C GLN A 125 33.77 -17.99 -8.49
N GLU A 126 32.57 -17.43 -8.61
CA GLU A 126 32.04 -16.39 -7.76
C GLU A 126 30.88 -16.93 -6.92
N ILE A 127 30.74 -16.39 -5.71
CA ILE A 127 29.68 -16.79 -4.75
C ILE A 127 28.32 -16.29 -5.22
N ALA A 128 28.26 -15.09 -5.79
CA ALA A 128 27.05 -14.45 -6.27
C ALA A 128 27.35 -13.67 -7.54
N TYR A 129 26.33 -13.55 -8.40
CA TYR A 129 26.43 -12.90 -9.71
C TYR A 129 25.46 -11.72 -9.76
N PRO A 130 25.81 -10.60 -10.40
CA PRO A 130 24.92 -9.45 -10.51
C PRO A 130 23.71 -9.77 -11.40
N VAL A 131 22.53 -9.40 -10.91
CA VAL A 131 21.25 -9.45 -11.63
C VAL A 131 21.00 -8.10 -12.26
N VAL A 132 21.11 -8.06 -13.58
CA VAL A 132 20.98 -6.82 -14.36
C VAL A 132 19.75 -6.91 -15.24
N ALA A 133 18.89 -5.89 -15.20
CA ALA A 133 17.69 -5.84 -16.03
C ALA A 133 18.00 -5.51 -17.50
N ASP A 134 18.88 -4.54 -17.72
CA ASP A 134 19.38 -4.12 -19.03
C ASP A 134 20.82 -3.64 -18.86
N ALA A 135 21.79 -4.31 -19.47
CA ALA A 135 23.20 -3.96 -19.31
C ALA A 135 23.56 -2.62 -19.96
N THR A 136 22.84 -2.19 -20.99
CA THR A 136 23.11 -0.93 -21.69
C THR A 136 22.72 0.28 -20.86
N HIS A 137 21.64 0.16 -20.08
CA HIS A 137 21.12 1.22 -19.23
C HIS A 137 20.99 0.77 -17.77
N ALA A 138 21.96 0.02 -17.25
CA ALA A 138 21.87 -0.58 -15.91
C ALA A 138 21.51 0.44 -14.81
N SER A 139 22.05 1.66 -14.90
CA SER A 139 21.75 2.74 -13.93
C SER A 139 20.31 3.26 -13.96
N ALA A 140 19.55 3.01 -15.04
CA ALA A 140 18.17 3.41 -15.20
C ALA A 140 17.18 2.45 -14.52
N TYR A 141 17.59 1.21 -14.24
CA TYR A 141 16.71 0.15 -13.72
C TYR A 141 17.10 -0.23 -12.29
N ASP A 142 16.11 -0.64 -11.52
CA ASP A 142 16.28 -1.30 -10.23
C ASP A 142 15.41 -2.55 -10.19
N VAL A 143 15.96 -3.62 -9.62
CA VAL A 143 15.29 -4.92 -9.56
C VAL A 143 14.48 -4.97 -8.26
N SER A 144 13.15 -4.89 -8.39
CA SER A 144 12.24 -4.93 -7.24
C SER A 144 12.04 -6.36 -6.74
N SER A 145 11.84 -7.32 -7.64
CA SER A 145 11.77 -8.75 -7.31
C SER A 145 12.33 -9.61 -8.44
N VAL A 146 12.87 -10.75 -8.05
CA VAL A 146 13.19 -11.86 -8.96
C VAL A 146 12.01 -12.82 -8.91
N ASP A 147 11.26 -12.91 -10.00
CA ASP A 147 9.97 -13.61 -10.03
C ASP A 147 10.15 -15.10 -10.32
N SER A 148 11.07 -15.44 -11.22
CA SER A 148 11.43 -16.83 -11.53
C SER A 148 12.86 -16.94 -12.05
N VAL A 149 13.51 -18.06 -11.76
CA VAL A 149 14.89 -18.35 -12.17
C VAL A 149 14.92 -19.70 -12.86
N LEU A 150 15.34 -19.71 -14.11
CA LEU A 150 15.53 -20.92 -14.91
C LEU A 150 17.01 -21.13 -15.16
N LEU A 151 17.53 -22.28 -14.77
CA LEU A 151 18.88 -22.74 -15.11
C LEU A 151 18.82 -23.50 -16.43
N VAL A 152 19.48 -22.97 -17.45
CA VAL A 152 19.73 -23.65 -18.73
C VAL A 152 21.09 -24.30 -18.65
N ARG A 153 21.12 -25.61 -18.55
CA ARG A 153 22.32 -26.44 -18.50
C ARG A 153 22.55 -27.07 -19.87
N GLN A 154 23.62 -26.66 -20.53
CA GLN A 154 24.02 -27.19 -21.83
C GLN A 154 25.12 -28.23 -21.64
N THR A 155 24.85 -29.46 -22.07
CA THR A 155 25.81 -30.57 -22.08
C THR A 155 26.11 -31.00 -23.51
N GLN A 156 27.08 -31.88 -23.74
CA GLN A 156 27.38 -32.38 -25.09
C GLN A 156 26.22 -33.17 -25.73
N GLU A 157 25.32 -33.72 -24.92
CA GLU A 157 24.25 -34.60 -25.38
C GLU A 157 22.89 -33.89 -25.46
N GLN A 158 22.55 -33.06 -24.47
CA GLN A 158 21.25 -32.39 -24.35
C GLN A 158 21.31 -31.07 -23.59
N ASP A 159 20.41 -30.15 -23.96
CA ASP A 159 20.10 -28.93 -23.21
C ASP A 159 18.96 -29.23 -22.23
N GLN A 160 19.20 -28.99 -20.94
CA GLN A 160 18.23 -29.17 -19.88
C GLN A 160 17.82 -27.81 -19.30
N ILE A 161 16.52 -27.61 -19.11
CA ILE A 161 15.98 -26.42 -18.43
C ILE A 161 15.45 -26.87 -17.07
N ILE A 162 15.95 -26.24 -16.02
CA ILE A 162 15.65 -26.55 -14.62
C ILE A 162 15.12 -25.28 -13.96
N GLU A 163 13.94 -25.35 -13.35
CA GLU A 163 13.42 -24.24 -12.55
C GLU A 163 14.04 -24.26 -11.15
N LEU A 164 14.77 -23.21 -10.79
CA LEU A 164 15.36 -23.06 -9.47
C LEU A 164 14.34 -22.42 -8.52
N ARG A 165 14.20 -22.97 -7.31
CA ARG A 165 13.30 -22.45 -6.29
C ARG A 165 13.98 -21.45 -5.35
N PRO A 166 13.28 -20.42 -4.85
CA PRO A 166 13.83 -19.57 -3.81
C PRO A 166 14.19 -20.40 -2.58
N PHE A 167 15.35 -20.14 -1.96
CA PHE A 167 15.84 -20.90 -0.80
C PHE A 167 14.82 -20.94 0.34
N TYR A 168 14.17 -19.81 0.64
CA TYR A 168 13.17 -19.70 1.71
C TYR A 168 11.78 -20.25 1.32
N ALA A 169 11.60 -20.79 0.11
CA ALA A 169 10.34 -21.39 -0.34
C ALA A 169 10.17 -22.86 0.09
N GLN A 170 11.14 -23.43 0.81
CA GLN A 170 11.11 -24.83 1.22
C GLN A 170 9.85 -25.16 2.04
N ARG A 171 9.04 -26.07 1.50
CA ARG A 171 7.93 -26.72 2.22
C ARG A 171 8.50 -28.00 2.81
N TYR A 172 8.23 -28.25 4.09
CA TYR A 172 8.50 -29.56 4.70
C TYR A 172 7.74 -30.64 3.90
N GLY A 173 8.46 -31.62 3.34
CA GLY A 173 7.87 -32.79 2.65
C GLY A 173 7.97 -32.83 1.11
N ASP A 174 8.67 -31.88 0.47
CA ASP A 174 8.85 -31.90 -0.99
C ASP A 174 10.21 -32.51 -1.37
N GLU A 175 10.26 -33.83 -1.54
CA GLU A 175 11.47 -34.61 -1.85
C GLU A 175 11.92 -34.52 -3.33
N SER A 176 11.09 -33.95 -4.20
CA SER A 176 11.26 -34.03 -5.66
C SER A 176 12.31 -33.07 -6.26
N LEU A 177 12.69 -32.01 -5.54
CA LEU A 177 13.64 -30.96 -5.97
C LEU A 177 14.60 -30.57 -4.83
N VAL A 178 15.01 -31.55 -4.02
CA VAL A 178 15.97 -31.32 -2.94
C VAL A 178 17.32 -30.95 -3.56
N GLY A 179 17.78 -29.72 -3.27
CA GLY A 179 19.16 -29.30 -3.53
C GLY A 179 19.38 -28.22 -4.57
N GLN A 180 18.36 -27.72 -5.28
CA GLN A 180 18.53 -26.68 -6.30
C GLN A 180 17.78 -25.41 -5.93
N TYR A 181 18.52 -24.43 -5.41
CA TYR A 181 17.97 -23.21 -4.86
C TYR A 181 18.67 -21.97 -5.38
N TRP A 182 17.99 -20.85 -5.27
CA TRP A 182 18.62 -19.54 -5.39
C TRP A 182 18.23 -18.66 -4.22
N PHE A 183 19.10 -17.71 -3.89
CA PHE A 183 18.75 -16.57 -3.05
C PHE A 183 19.29 -15.30 -3.70
N ALA A 184 18.50 -14.23 -3.62
CA ALA A 184 18.92 -12.92 -4.05
C ALA A 184 19.25 -12.06 -2.83
N SER A 185 20.28 -11.24 -2.96
CA SER A 185 20.65 -10.24 -1.97
C SER A 185 20.89 -8.90 -2.66
N ARG A 186 20.86 -7.81 -1.89
CA ARG A 186 21.11 -6.47 -2.42
C ARG A 186 22.23 -5.82 -1.63
N ASN A 187 23.25 -5.33 -2.33
CA ASN A 187 24.43 -4.70 -1.77
C ASN A 187 24.36 -3.17 -1.91
N GLU A 188 24.15 -2.47 -0.78
CA GLU A 188 24.03 -0.99 -0.77
C GLU A 188 25.34 -0.27 -1.16
N GLY A 189 26.50 -0.88 -0.90
CA GLY A 189 27.79 -0.35 -1.32
C GLY A 189 27.90 -0.32 -2.84
N VAL A 190 27.50 -1.42 -3.49
CA VAL A 190 27.43 -1.51 -4.96
C VAL A 190 26.35 -0.57 -5.50
N ALA A 191 25.19 -0.45 -4.84
CA ALA A 191 24.14 0.49 -5.25
C ALA A 191 24.62 1.94 -5.31
N SER A 192 25.57 2.30 -4.44
CA SER A 192 26.14 3.65 -4.36
C SER A 192 27.24 3.89 -5.42
N LEU A 193 28.04 2.87 -5.74
CA LEU A 193 29.19 2.99 -6.63
C LEU A 193 28.85 2.66 -8.10
N SER A 194 28.02 1.63 -8.29
CA SER A 194 27.62 1.08 -9.59
C SER A 194 26.11 0.80 -9.61
N PRO A 195 25.26 1.84 -9.68
CA PRO A 195 23.82 1.66 -9.74
C PRO A 195 23.43 0.80 -10.93
N GLY A 196 22.70 -0.28 -10.67
CA GLY A 196 22.15 -1.24 -11.64
C GLY A 196 22.65 -2.66 -11.42
N TYR A 197 23.70 -2.80 -10.60
CA TYR A 197 24.39 -4.05 -10.31
C TYR A 197 24.26 -4.47 -8.84
N GLU A 198 23.47 -3.75 -8.05
CA GLU A 198 23.40 -3.99 -6.61
C GLU A 198 22.65 -5.26 -6.20
N THR A 199 21.78 -5.78 -7.06
CA THR A 199 21.08 -7.03 -6.81
C THR A 199 21.94 -8.17 -7.30
N GLU A 200 22.21 -9.13 -6.43
CA GLU A 200 23.06 -10.28 -6.72
C GLU A 200 22.26 -11.56 -6.48
N ILE A 201 22.49 -12.58 -7.29
CA ILE A 201 21.90 -13.91 -7.14
C ILE A 201 23.00 -14.94 -6.88
N ALA A 202 22.77 -15.77 -5.88
CA ALA A 202 23.59 -16.94 -5.59
C ALA A 202 22.75 -18.19 -5.82
N VAL A 203 23.37 -19.20 -6.44
CA VAL A 203 22.76 -20.48 -6.75
C VAL A 203 23.39 -21.54 -5.85
N VAL A 204 22.56 -22.43 -5.33
CA VAL A 204 22.96 -23.59 -4.54
C VAL A 204 22.51 -24.82 -5.32
N ASP A 205 23.47 -25.65 -5.73
CA ASP A 205 23.22 -26.95 -6.37
C ASP A 205 23.89 -28.05 -5.53
N ALA A 206 23.09 -28.86 -4.83
CA ALA A 206 23.57 -29.92 -3.96
C ALA A 206 24.14 -31.12 -4.73
N ASN A 207 23.78 -31.25 -6.01
CA ASN A 207 24.25 -32.32 -6.90
C ASN A 207 25.31 -31.81 -7.88
N PHE A 208 25.97 -30.70 -7.56
CA PHE A 208 26.95 -30.08 -8.43
C PHE A 208 28.19 -30.98 -8.62
N ASP A 209 28.47 -31.33 -9.88
CA ASP A 209 29.71 -31.99 -10.27
C ASP A 209 30.65 -30.98 -10.98
N PRO A 210 31.75 -30.55 -10.34
CA PRO A 210 32.69 -29.59 -10.92
C PRO A 210 33.46 -30.15 -12.12
N MET A 211 33.48 -31.47 -12.34
CA MET A 211 34.19 -32.10 -13.44
C MET A 211 33.32 -32.28 -14.69
N ALA A 212 32.01 -32.07 -14.57
CA ALA A 212 31.09 -32.16 -15.70
C ALA A 212 31.35 -31.05 -16.72
N ALA A 213 31.53 -31.42 -18.00
CA ALA A 213 31.66 -30.48 -19.10
C ALA A 213 30.29 -29.88 -19.48
N GLN A 214 29.81 -28.96 -18.65
CA GLN A 214 28.52 -28.30 -18.81
C GLN A 214 28.66 -26.77 -18.80
N THR A 215 27.76 -26.07 -19.50
CA THR A 215 27.63 -24.62 -19.41
C THR A 215 26.29 -24.28 -18.78
N ASP A 216 26.34 -23.63 -17.62
CA ASP A 216 25.17 -23.22 -16.85
C ASP A 216 24.88 -21.74 -17.13
N THR A 217 23.66 -21.44 -17.59
CA THR A 217 23.18 -20.06 -17.82
C THR A 217 21.85 -19.84 -17.11
N LEU A 218 21.74 -18.77 -16.32
CA LEU A 218 20.49 -18.38 -15.67
C LEU A 218 19.71 -17.45 -16.58
N SER A 219 18.43 -17.78 -16.77
CA SER A 219 17.41 -16.93 -17.37
C SER A 219 16.45 -16.46 -16.28
N LEU A 220 16.26 -15.15 -16.19
CA LEU A 220 15.56 -14.50 -15.09
C LEU A 220 14.34 -13.74 -15.60
N ASN A 221 13.20 -13.92 -14.93
CA ASN A 221 12.08 -12.98 -15.05
C ASN A 221 12.10 -12.08 -13.82
N LEU A 222 12.08 -10.77 -14.06
CA LEU A 222 12.24 -9.74 -13.05
C LEU A 222 11.03 -8.80 -13.07
N THR A 223 10.66 -8.31 -11.90
CA THR A 223 9.86 -7.08 -11.79
C THR A 223 10.81 -5.94 -11.45
N CYS A 224 10.81 -4.91 -12.31
CA CYS A 224 11.73 -3.80 -12.28
C CYS A 224 11.01 -2.47 -12.09
N THR A 225 11.77 -1.46 -11.68
CA THR A 225 11.34 -0.06 -11.66
C THR A 225 12.42 0.84 -12.28
N ASN A 226 12.05 2.04 -12.73
CA ASN A 226 13.02 3.01 -13.29
C ASN A 226 13.64 3.95 -12.25
N ARG A 227 13.71 3.54 -10.98
CA ARG A 227 14.22 4.36 -9.87
C ARG A 227 13.53 5.74 -9.84
N ASP A 228 14.33 6.79 -9.70
CA ASP A 228 13.89 8.17 -9.64
C ASP A 228 13.71 8.82 -11.02
N LEU A 229 13.88 8.09 -12.13
CA LEU A 229 13.65 8.65 -13.46
C LEU A 229 12.24 9.22 -13.66
N PRO A 230 11.15 8.54 -13.21
CA PRO A 230 9.79 9.08 -13.33
C PRO A 230 9.62 10.43 -12.62
N SER A 231 10.33 10.66 -11.52
CA SER A 231 10.25 11.93 -10.77
C SER A 231 10.79 13.13 -11.56
N ARG A 232 11.58 12.87 -12.62
CA ARG A 232 12.18 13.88 -13.50
C ARG A 232 11.34 14.17 -14.74
N LEU A 233 10.23 13.47 -14.94
CA LEU A 233 9.33 13.70 -16.07
C LEU A 233 8.72 15.11 -15.98
N ALA A 234 8.61 15.75 -17.13
CA ALA A 234 7.77 16.92 -17.30
C ALA A 234 6.32 16.43 -17.41
N ILE A 235 5.40 17.08 -16.68
CA ILE A 235 3.98 16.75 -16.67
C ILE A 235 3.16 17.97 -17.08
N GLY A 236 1.91 17.75 -17.48
CA GLY A 236 0.98 18.81 -17.90
C GLY A 236 1.17 19.26 -19.35
N LEU A 237 1.69 18.37 -20.22
CA LEU A 237 1.83 18.67 -21.64
C LEU A 237 0.47 18.64 -22.37
N ALA A 238 0.30 19.51 -23.37
CA ALA A 238 -0.97 19.68 -24.09
C ALA A 238 -1.44 18.42 -24.85
N GLY A 239 -0.56 17.43 -25.07
CA GLY A 239 -0.84 16.15 -25.72
C GLY A 239 -0.92 14.95 -24.78
N GLY A 240 -0.87 15.17 -23.46
CA GLY A 240 -0.68 14.11 -22.48
C GLY A 240 0.79 13.88 -22.13
N ASP A 241 1.00 13.20 -21.00
CA ASP A 241 2.30 12.92 -20.41
C ASP A 241 2.76 11.47 -20.64
N LEU A 242 1.81 10.56 -20.84
CA LEU A 242 2.05 9.16 -21.18
C LEU A 242 1.38 8.80 -22.50
N PHE A 243 2.07 7.99 -23.29
CA PHE A 243 1.62 7.56 -24.61
C PHE A 243 1.48 6.04 -24.65
N VAL A 244 0.37 5.56 -25.19
CA VAL A 244 0.17 4.12 -25.43
C VAL A 244 0.76 3.79 -26.79
N GLN A 245 1.71 2.85 -26.83
CA GLN A 245 2.48 2.53 -28.03
C GLN A 245 1.64 1.80 -29.09
N ASP A 246 0.60 1.08 -28.68
CA ASP A 246 -0.37 0.43 -29.58
C ASP A 246 -1.81 0.65 -29.07
N GLY A 247 -2.64 1.32 -29.87
CA GLY A 247 -4.07 1.46 -29.57
C GLY A 247 -4.74 0.10 -29.58
N ILE A 248 -5.36 -0.29 -28.47
CA ILE A 248 -6.21 -1.48 -28.41
C ILE A 248 -7.39 -1.23 -29.38
N ASP A 249 -7.55 -2.10 -30.36
CA ASP A 249 -8.73 -2.20 -31.23
C ASP A 249 -9.11 -0.96 -32.07
N GLY A 250 -8.14 -0.25 -32.64
CA GLY A 250 -8.41 0.79 -33.66
C GLY A 250 -9.11 2.07 -33.13
N ALA A 251 -9.28 2.19 -31.81
CA ALA A 251 -9.71 3.42 -31.17
C ALA A 251 -8.53 4.42 -31.07
N PRO A 252 -8.80 5.74 -31.13
CA PRO A 252 -7.77 6.74 -30.86
C PRO A 252 -7.22 6.53 -29.44
N ALA A 253 -5.90 6.51 -29.30
CA ALA A 253 -5.24 6.35 -28.01
C ALA A 253 -5.72 7.44 -27.03
N PRO A 254 -6.11 7.07 -25.79
CA PRO A 254 -6.55 8.06 -24.82
C PRO A 254 -5.40 9.00 -24.46
N VAL A 255 -5.71 10.28 -24.26
CA VAL A 255 -4.75 11.25 -23.72
C VAL A 255 -4.60 10.99 -22.22
N ILE A 256 -3.44 10.51 -21.81
CA ILE A 256 -3.13 10.23 -20.41
C ILE A 256 -2.30 11.39 -19.87
N SER A 257 -2.79 12.04 -18.81
CA SER A 257 -2.09 13.15 -18.16
C SER A 257 -1.87 12.86 -16.67
N MET A 258 -0.72 13.26 -16.17
CA MET A 258 -0.37 13.11 -14.76
C MET A 258 -0.94 14.30 -13.98
N LEU A 259 -1.79 14.02 -13.00
CA LEU A 259 -2.36 15.05 -12.12
C LEU A 259 -1.33 15.63 -11.15
N ARG A 260 -0.30 14.84 -10.81
CA ARG A 260 0.81 15.21 -9.93
C ARG A 260 2.10 14.63 -10.44
N ARG A 261 3.22 15.23 -10.02
CA ARG A 261 4.55 14.71 -10.35
C ARG A 261 4.76 13.35 -9.68
N PRO A 262 5.29 12.35 -10.38
CA PRO A 262 5.68 11.09 -9.77
C PRO A 262 6.63 11.29 -8.60
N THR A 263 6.42 10.53 -7.53
CA THR A 263 7.23 10.62 -6.32
C THR A 263 8.64 10.09 -6.55
N GLN A 264 9.58 10.49 -5.70
CA GLN A 264 10.88 9.81 -5.62
C GLN A 264 10.69 8.40 -5.04
N THR A 265 11.64 7.53 -5.33
CA THR A 265 11.67 6.17 -4.80
C THR A 265 11.94 6.23 -3.30
N LEU A 266 11.05 5.63 -2.52
CA LEU A 266 11.29 5.46 -1.09
C LEU A 266 12.04 4.16 -0.87
N ARG A 267 13.11 4.23 -0.08
CA ARG A 267 13.94 3.08 0.27
C ARG A 267 14.17 3.09 1.77
N PHE A 268 14.07 1.92 2.38
CA PHE A 268 14.54 1.74 3.74
C PHE A 268 16.07 1.76 3.75
N GLU A 269 16.67 2.66 4.52
CA GLU A 269 18.11 2.62 4.73
C GLU A 269 18.50 1.36 5.51
N ARG A 270 19.26 0.46 4.87
CA ARG A 270 19.79 -0.76 5.50
C ARG A 270 21.03 -0.43 6.35
N LYS A 271 20.88 0.45 7.34
CA LYS A 271 21.90 0.76 8.37
C LYS A 271 21.59 0.04 9.68
N ASP A 272 22.40 0.28 10.71
CA ASP A 272 22.23 -0.29 12.06
C ASP A 272 20.82 -0.03 12.66
N GLU A 273 20.18 1.07 12.26
CA GLU A 273 18.79 1.37 12.63
C GLU A 273 17.81 0.28 12.18
N LEU A 274 18.06 -0.41 11.07
CA LEU A 274 17.17 -1.46 10.56
C LEU A 274 17.08 -2.63 11.55
N GLN A 275 18.16 -2.99 12.24
CA GLN A 275 18.17 -4.08 13.22
C GLN A 275 17.32 -3.73 14.44
N LEU A 276 17.46 -2.51 14.96
CA LEU A 276 16.63 -1.99 16.06
C LEU A 276 15.16 -1.86 15.65
N ARG A 277 14.92 -1.43 14.41
CA ARG A 277 13.58 -1.33 13.81
C ARG A 277 12.92 -2.71 13.67
N LEU A 278 13.64 -3.73 13.18
CA LEU A 278 13.17 -5.10 13.10
C LEU A 278 12.95 -5.72 14.48
N ALA A 279 13.84 -5.47 15.44
CA ALA A 279 13.66 -5.91 16.83
C ALA A 279 12.40 -5.28 17.44
N SER A 280 12.17 -3.99 17.19
CA SER A 280 10.96 -3.29 17.61
C SER A 280 9.73 -3.93 16.96
N HIS A 281 9.79 -4.20 15.66
CA HIS A 281 8.71 -4.83 14.89
C HIS A 281 8.32 -6.21 15.47
N MET A 282 9.28 -7.08 15.74
CA MET A 282 9.01 -8.39 16.35
C MET A 282 8.45 -8.30 17.77
N VAL A 283 8.90 -7.34 18.57
CA VAL A 283 8.34 -7.13 19.91
C VAL A 283 6.89 -6.65 19.80
N LEU A 284 6.60 -5.77 18.85
CA LEU A 284 5.30 -5.17 18.63
C LEU A 284 4.28 -6.14 18.01
N ASP A 285 4.73 -7.10 17.20
CA ASP A 285 3.91 -8.23 16.72
C ASP A 285 3.32 -9.09 17.87
N HIS A 286 3.91 -8.98 19.07
CA HIS A 286 3.44 -9.67 20.27
C HIS A 286 2.69 -8.75 21.27
N VAL A 287 2.58 -7.46 20.98
CA VAL A 287 1.82 -6.52 21.83
C VAL A 287 0.34 -6.65 21.50
N SER A 288 -0.44 -7.13 22.47
CA SER A 288 -1.89 -7.10 22.40
C SER A 288 -2.37 -5.66 22.24
N VAL A 289 -3.41 -5.44 21.43
CA VAL A 289 -4.06 -4.12 21.29
C VAL A 289 -4.48 -3.54 22.64
N ALA A 290 -4.76 -4.39 23.63
CA ALA A 290 -5.11 -3.99 24.99
C ALA A 290 -3.96 -3.27 25.72
N ASP A 291 -2.71 -3.66 25.46
CA ASP A 291 -1.50 -3.12 26.12
C ASP A 291 -0.82 -2.04 25.28
N LEU A 292 -1.45 -1.60 24.18
CA LEU A 292 -0.88 -0.61 23.28
C LEU A 292 -0.84 0.77 23.97
N HIS A 293 0.34 1.16 24.42
CA HIS A 293 0.57 2.48 25.00
C HIS A 293 1.05 3.50 23.96
N LEU A 294 0.90 4.79 24.28
CA LEU A 294 1.23 5.92 23.41
C LEU A 294 2.63 5.82 22.78
N ALA A 295 3.65 5.50 23.59
CA ALA A 295 5.03 5.41 23.11
C ALA A 295 5.22 4.28 22.09
N ALA A 296 4.59 3.12 22.29
CA ALA A 296 4.68 2.00 21.34
C ALA A 296 4.02 2.35 20.01
N LEU A 297 2.82 2.96 20.04
CA LEU A 297 2.14 3.40 18.83
C LEU A 297 2.98 4.43 18.06
N LYS A 298 3.57 5.43 18.74
CA LYS A 298 4.45 6.40 18.08
C LYS A 298 5.67 5.74 17.45
N THR A 299 6.30 4.79 18.14
CA THR A 299 7.45 4.04 17.60
C THR A 299 7.06 3.27 16.33
N ILE A 300 5.89 2.62 16.30
CA ILE A 300 5.37 1.98 15.08
C ILE A 300 5.21 3.00 13.96
N LEU A 301 4.57 4.14 14.21
CA LEU A 301 4.32 5.12 13.15
C LEU A 301 5.62 5.73 12.60
N VAL A 302 6.60 6.01 13.47
CA VAL A 302 7.93 6.51 13.06
C VAL A 302 8.68 5.45 12.25
N LEU A 303 8.52 4.17 12.56
CA LEU A 303 9.11 3.07 11.81
C LEU A 303 8.64 3.07 10.34
N TYR A 304 7.36 3.37 10.10
CA TYR A 304 6.76 3.40 8.76
C TYR A 304 6.86 4.76 8.05
N ASP A 305 7.18 5.83 8.77
CA ASP A 305 7.47 7.13 8.18
C ASP A 305 8.84 7.14 7.48
N GLN A 306 8.90 6.54 6.28
CA GLN A 306 10.11 6.49 5.47
C GLN A 306 10.54 7.87 4.94
N ARG A 307 9.59 8.79 4.76
CA ARG A 307 9.88 10.13 4.22
C ARG A 307 10.48 11.05 5.28
N HIS A 308 10.27 10.76 6.57
CA HIS A 308 10.66 11.62 7.69
C HIS A 308 10.24 13.08 7.47
N SER A 309 9.03 13.27 6.93
CA SER A 309 8.55 14.60 6.55
C SER A 309 8.15 15.41 7.78
N ALA A 310 8.24 16.74 7.70
CA ALA A 310 7.75 17.60 8.79
C ALA A 310 6.24 17.45 9.04
N VAL A 311 5.48 17.04 8.02
CA VAL A 311 4.04 16.79 8.13
C VAL A 311 3.78 15.50 8.91
N SER A 312 4.39 14.39 8.51
CA SER A 312 4.26 13.10 9.19
C SER A 312 4.74 13.16 10.65
N ALA A 313 5.91 13.77 10.89
CA ALA A 313 6.42 13.99 12.25
C ALA A 313 5.42 14.77 13.12
N ARG A 314 4.85 15.86 12.58
CA ARG A 314 3.83 16.64 13.27
C ARG A 314 2.57 15.82 13.57
N GLN A 315 2.08 15.03 12.62
CA GLN A 315 0.91 14.18 12.81
C GLN A 315 1.13 13.13 13.91
N ILE A 316 2.31 12.49 13.92
CA ILE A 316 2.70 11.52 14.95
C ILE A 316 2.81 12.22 16.32
N ASP A 317 3.42 13.40 16.38
CA ASP A 317 3.52 14.20 17.60
C ASP A 317 2.15 14.63 18.13
N GLY A 318 1.20 14.88 17.21
CA GLY A 318 -0.18 15.23 17.49
C GLY A 318 -0.97 14.16 18.23
N ILE A 319 -0.50 12.91 18.29
CA ILE A 319 -1.07 11.89 19.17
C ILE A 319 -0.59 12.16 20.59
N VAL A 320 -1.53 12.46 21.49
CA VAL A 320 -1.21 12.85 22.87
C VAL A 320 -1.67 11.84 23.93
N GLY A 321 -2.53 10.89 23.56
CA GLY A 321 -3.03 9.87 24.48
C GLY A 321 -3.58 8.65 23.75
N VAL A 322 -3.41 7.49 24.38
CA VAL A 322 -4.00 6.21 23.97
C VAL A 322 -4.54 5.56 25.23
N GLU A 323 -5.81 5.20 25.21
CA GLU A 323 -6.48 4.48 26.29
C GLU A 323 -7.21 3.28 25.68
N SER A 324 -7.10 2.12 26.32
CA SER A 324 -7.82 0.89 25.93
C SER A 324 -8.87 0.57 27.01
N ARG A 325 -10.03 0.09 26.57
CA ARG A 325 -11.06 -0.45 27.46
C ARG A 325 -11.76 -1.65 26.83
N ASP A 326 -12.21 -2.56 27.67
CA ASP A 326 -13.04 -3.67 27.22
C ASP A 326 -14.39 -3.13 26.72
N ALA A 327 -14.86 -3.69 25.62
CA ALA A 327 -16.12 -3.33 24.99
C ALA A 327 -16.87 -4.58 24.51
N VAL A 328 -18.19 -4.46 24.45
CA VAL A 328 -19.08 -5.53 23.97
C VAL A 328 -19.94 -4.95 22.85
N VAL A 329 -20.01 -5.66 21.74
CA VAL A 329 -20.89 -5.34 20.61
C VAL A 329 -21.86 -6.49 20.42
N GLU A 330 -23.14 -6.16 20.35
CA GLU A 330 -24.19 -7.12 19.96
C GLU A 330 -24.23 -7.24 18.45
N LEU A 331 -24.00 -8.45 17.95
CA LEU A 331 -24.16 -8.79 16.55
C LEU A 331 -25.55 -9.37 16.30
N PRO A 332 -26.21 -8.98 15.19
CA PRO A 332 -27.44 -9.64 14.75
C PRO A 332 -27.12 -11.07 14.33
N GLY A 333 -27.39 -12.03 15.20
CA GLY A 333 -27.28 -13.46 14.92
C GLY A 333 -28.62 -14.06 14.51
N ASN A 334 -28.56 -15.21 13.82
CA ASN A 334 -29.73 -16.03 13.50
C ASN A 334 -29.57 -17.38 14.23
N PRO A 335 -30.37 -17.72 15.26
CA PRO A 335 -31.66 -17.13 15.65
C PRO A 335 -31.62 -16.06 16.76
N PHE A 336 -30.50 -15.86 17.47
CA PHE A 336 -30.38 -14.90 18.57
C PHE A 336 -29.21 -13.94 18.37
N PRO A 337 -29.30 -12.69 18.88
CA PRO A 337 -28.15 -11.79 18.97
C PRO A 337 -27.00 -12.47 19.71
N THR A 338 -25.77 -12.25 19.23
CA THR A 338 -24.57 -12.78 19.87
C THR A 338 -23.72 -11.60 20.34
N GLU A 339 -23.36 -11.60 21.62
CA GLU A 339 -22.42 -10.64 22.16
C GLU A 339 -20.99 -11.05 21.80
N VAL A 340 -20.24 -10.13 21.20
CA VAL A 340 -18.82 -10.29 20.93
C VAL A 340 -18.07 -9.35 21.86
N GLN A 341 -17.02 -9.87 22.51
CA GLN A 341 -16.12 -9.07 23.34
C GLN A 341 -14.95 -8.55 22.51
N GLY A 342 -14.59 -7.30 22.73
CA GLY A 342 -13.53 -6.62 22.02
C GLY A 342 -12.92 -5.49 22.83
N ILE A 343 -12.09 -4.72 22.16
CA ILE A 343 -11.36 -3.60 22.75
C ILE A 343 -11.81 -2.34 22.05
N GLU A 344 -12.25 -1.37 22.83
CA GLU A 344 -12.39 0.00 22.34
C GLU A 344 -11.10 0.76 22.66
N LEU A 345 -10.48 1.31 21.63
CA LEU A 345 -9.26 2.10 21.74
C LEU A 345 -9.61 3.57 21.53
N ARG A 346 -9.37 4.39 22.55
CA ARG A 346 -9.56 5.83 22.53
C ARG A 346 -8.23 6.53 22.25
N LEU A 347 -8.14 7.15 21.08
CA LEU A 347 -7.01 7.96 20.63
C LEU A 347 -7.31 9.43 20.87
N THR A 348 -6.46 10.10 21.65
CA THR A 348 -6.56 11.56 21.86
C THR A 348 -5.58 12.27 20.94
N ILE A 349 -6.10 13.16 20.09
CA ILE A 349 -5.31 13.91 19.11
C ILE A 349 -5.41 15.43 19.32
N ASP A 350 -4.33 16.14 19.06
CA ASP A 350 -4.28 17.60 19.01
C ASP A 350 -4.51 18.06 17.56
N GLU A 351 -5.70 18.55 17.22
CA GLU A 351 -6.08 18.85 15.83
C GLU A 351 -5.17 19.89 15.14
N ARG A 352 -4.48 20.73 15.93
CA ARG A 352 -3.54 21.73 15.41
C ARG A 352 -2.34 21.10 14.68
N HIS A 353 -2.05 19.84 14.97
CA HIS A 353 -0.98 19.07 14.34
C HIS A 353 -1.39 18.49 12.98
N PHE A 354 -2.69 18.49 12.66
CA PHE A 354 -3.26 17.92 11.44
C PHE A 354 -3.65 19.00 10.40
N VAL A 355 -3.23 20.25 10.59
CA VAL A 355 -3.51 21.31 9.62
C VAL A 355 -2.89 20.96 8.25
N GLY A 356 -3.74 20.91 7.22
CA GLY A 356 -3.35 20.55 5.85
C GLY A 356 -3.38 19.05 5.55
N ALA A 357 -3.75 18.21 6.53
CA ALA A 357 -3.92 16.78 6.35
C ALA A 357 -5.28 16.31 6.86
N SER A 358 -5.82 15.25 6.25
CA SER A 358 -7.09 14.68 6.68
C SER A 358 -6.90 13.82 7.94
N ILE A 359 -7.54 14.22 9.05
CA ILE A 359 -7.63 13.39 10.26
C ILE A 359 -8.33 12.07 9.92
N ALA A 360 -9.42 12.10 9.14
CA ALA A 360 -10.16 10.88 8.79
C ALA A 360 -9.28 9.86 8.06
N THR A 361 -8.41 10.31 7.16
CA THR A 361 -7.48 9.42 6.44
C THR A 361 -6.43 8.83 7.38
N PHE A 362 -5.85 9.64 8.27
CA PHE A 362 -4.89 9.17 9.27
C PHE A 362 -5.52 8.11 10.20
N VAL A 363 -6.74 8.39 10.66
CA VAL A 363 -7.52 7.52 11.51
C VAL A 363 -7.88 6.22 10.78
N GLY A 364 -8.23 6.28 9.49
CA GLY A 364 -8.49 5.10 8.66
C GLY A 364 -7.27 4.17 8.52
N ALA A 365 -6.07 4.74 8.39
CA ALA A 365 -4.82 3.96 8.36
C ALA A 365 -4.56 3.26 9.71
N ILE A 366 -4.76 3.96 10.83
CA ILE A 366 -4.61 3.37 12.17
C ILE A 366 -5.70 2.31 12.42
N ASP A 367 -6.95 2.58 12.05
CA ASP A 367 -8.07 1.65 12.21
C ASP A 367 -7.83 0.35 11.45
N THR A 368 -7.34 0.45 10.21
CA THR A 368 -6.96 -0.72 9.39
C THR A 368 -5.81 -1.48 10.03
N PHE A 369 -4.77 -0.77 10.48
CA PHE A 369 -3.64 -1.37 11.20
C PHE A 369 -4.07 -2.14 12.46
N LEU A 370 -4.91 -1.53 13.31
CA LEU A 370 -5.38 -2.13 14.55
C LEU A 370 -6.29 -3.34 14.27
N ALA A 371 -7.13 -3.28 13.24
CA ALA A 371 -8.07 -4.35 12.91
C ALA A 371 -7.38 -5.70 12.65
N TYR A 372 -6.17 -5.69 12.11
CA TYR A 372 -5.38 -6.89 11.85
C TYR A 372 -4.61 -7.43 13.07
N HIS A 373 -4.54 -6.69 14.18
CA HIS A 373 -3.88 -7.14 15.44
C HIS A 373 -4.88 -7.70 16.47
N VAL A 374 -6.13 -7.92 16.05
CA VAL A 374 -7.19 -8.44 16.89
C VAL A 374 -7.15 -9.97 16.94
N LEU A 375 -7.39 -10.53 18.13
CA LEU A 375 -7.50 -11.97 18.32
C LEU A 375 -8.72 -12.55 17.57
N ILE A 376 -8.65 -13.85 17.25
CA ILE A 376 -9.78 -14.58 16.65
C ILE A 376 -11.01 -14.45 17.55
N ASN A 377 -12.17 -14.16 16.96
CA ASN A 377 -13.46 -13.93 17.64
C ASN A 377 -13.51 -12.68 18.54
N SER A 378 -12.63 -11.70 18.31
CA SER A 378 -12.68 -10.40 18.97
C SER A 378 -12.78 -9.27 17.95
N PHE A 379 -12.99 -8.04 18.43
CA PHE A 379 -13.01 -6.84 17.61
C PHE A 379 -12.19 -5.71 18.23
N VAL A 380 -11.78 -4.77 17.39
CA VAL A 380 -11.31 -3.45 17.84
C VAL A 380 -12.25 -2.37 17.35
N GLN A 381 -12.47 -1.36 18.16
CA GLN A 381 -13.17 -0.14 17.76
C GLN A 381 -12.32 1.07 18.10
N LEU A 382 -11.93 1.83 17.08
CA LEU A 382 -11.17 3.07 17.26
C LEU A 382 -12.11 4.26 17.47
N ILE A 383 -11.88 5.03 18.54
CA ILE A 383 -12.53 6.31 18.80
C ILE A 383 -11.47 7.38 18.91
N VAL A 384 -11.70 8.50 18.23
CA VAL A 384 -10.77 9.62 18.17
C VAL A 384 -11.43 10.82 18.82
N VAL A 385 -10.73 11.39 19.81
CA VAL A 385 -11.22 12.55 20.57
C VAL A 385 -10.26 13.73 20.46
N SER A 386 -10.82 14.93 20.52
CA SER A 386 -10.05 16.17 20.57
C SER A 386 -9.36 16.34 21.90
N ARG A 387 -8.08 16.71 21.88
CA ARG A 387 -7.34 17.15 23.08
C ARG A 387 -7.95 18.41 23.70
N HIS A 388 -8.42 19.36 22.87
CA HIS A 388 -8.82 20.68 23.34
C HIS A 388 -10.25 20.72 23.87
N THR A 389 -11.17 20.03 23.20
CA THR A 389 -12.59 20.03 23.58
C THR A 389 -13.01 18.76 24.32
N GLY A 390 -12.26 17.66 24.17
CA GLY A 390 -12.66 16.33 24.66
C GLY A 390 -13.79 15.69 23.85
N GLU A 391 -14.32 16.37 22.83
CA GLU A 391 -15.39 15.87 21.97
C GLU A 391 -14.90 14.76 21.04
N GLU A 392 -15.81 13.86 20.66
CA GLU A 392 -15.56 12.80 19.68
C GLU A 392 -15.46 13.42 18.28
N ILE A 393 -14.29 13.26 17.67
CA ILE A 393 -14.02 13.70 16.29
C ILE A 393 -14.53 12.63 15.32
N MET A 394 -14.22 11.37 15.61
CA MET A 394 -14.55 10.24 14.74
C MET A 394 -14.64 8.96 15.55
N ARG A 395 -15.63 8.13 15.22
CA ARG A 395 -15.75 6.76 15.71
C ARG A 395 -15.79 5.82 14.52
N CYS A 396 -14.81 4.94 14.47
CA CYS A 396 -14.76 3.86 13.50
C CYS A 396 -15.79 2.79 13.87
N LYS A 397 -16.22 2.05 12.85
CA LYS A 397 -17.05 0.86 13.09
C LYS A 397 -16.19 -0.23 13.76
N PRO A 398 -16.79 -1.13 14.56
CA PRO A 398 -16.07 -2.30 15.08
C PRO A 398 -15.54 -3.19 13.94
N ARG A 399 -14.27 -3.60 14.03
CA ARG A 399 -13.60 -4.39 12.99
C ARG A 399 -12.89 -5.61 13.56
N SER A 400 -12.85 -6.67 12.76
CA SER A 400 -12.01 -7.85 12.96
C SER A 400 -11.34 -8.18 11.63
N SER A 401 -10.06 -7.83 11.50
CA SER A 401 -9.32 -7.85 10.22
C SER A 401 -10.06 -7.04 9.12
N ASP A 402 -10.39 -7.67 7.99
CA ASP A 402 -11.14 -7.06 6.90
C ASP A 402 -12.65 -6.95 7.17
N LEU A 403 -13.17 -7.67 8.18
CA LEU A 403 -14.59 -7.74 8.46
C LEU A 403 -15.03 -6.56 9.33
N VAL A 404 -15.97 -5.79 8.81
CA VAL A 404 -16.71 -4.79 9.59
C VAL A 404 -17.90 -5.48 10.21
N LEU A 405 -18.01 -5.39 11.53
CA LEU A 405 -18.97 -6.16 12.32
C LEU A 405 -20.36 -5.50 12.44
N ALA A 406 -20.57 -4.31 11.88
CA ALA A 406 -21.83 -3.54 11.99
C ALA A 406 -22.28 -2.83 10.72
#